data_AF-A0A0L0GE63-F1
#
_entry.id   AF-A0A0L0GE63-F1
#
_cell.length_a   1.000
_cell.length_b   1.000
_cell.length_c   1.000
_cell.angle_alpha   90.00
_cell.angle_beta   90.00
_cell.angle_gamma   90.00
#
_symmetry.space_group_name_H-M   'P 1'
#
loop_
_entity.id
_entity.type
_entity.pdbx_description
1 polymer ?
#
loop_
_entity_poly.entity_id
_entity_poly.type
_entity_poly.pdbx_seq_one_letter_code
_entity_poly.pdbx_strand_id
1 'polypeptide(L)'
;MNTCTASYTMWQWDWERWETEIDWMALKGINLPLAFTGQEYVWRRVYQRHFNVSDAELSEWFSGPAFLAWFRMGNLQKWGGPLPQRWIDDQHRLQKRILQRMLSLGITPVLPAFAGHVPQALTRLLPDAKYSRVAAGWGGMNSTYVSTVFLDVNDKLYQDLGRLFIKTI
;
A
#
# COMPACT_ATOMS: atom_id res chain seq x y z
N MET A 1 1.60 -15.93 -4.78
CA MET A 1 2.55 -14.80 -4.72
C MET A 1 2.75 -14.39 -3.26
N ASN A 2 3.96 -14.00 -2.87
CA ASN A 2 4.21 -13.41 -1.55
C ASN A 2 4.14 -11.88 -1.65
N THR A 3 3.79 -11.16 -0.58
CA THR A 3 3.81 -9.69 -0.55
C THR A 3 5.20 -9.14 -0.86
N CYS A 4 6.25 -9.83 -0.41
CA CYS A 4 7.65 -9.48 -0.66
C CYS A 4 8.03 -9.57 -2.15
N THR A 5 7.36 -10.41 -2.95
CA THR A 5 7.62 -10.53 -4.39
C THR A 5 7.39 -9.18 -5.11
N ALA A 6 6.45 -8.37 -4.62
CA ALA A 6 6.19 -7.02 -5.15
C ALA A 6 7.43 -6.12 -5.06
N SER A 7 8.23 -6.28 -4.01
CA SER A 7 9.42 -5.47 -3.74
C SER A 7 10.70 -6.07 -4.32
N TYR A 8 10.89 -7.39 -4.22
CA TYR A 8 12.13 -8.03 -4.66
C TYR A 8 12.18 -8.30 -6.16
N THR A 9 11.02 -8.44 -6.81
CA THR A 9 10.95 -8.89 -8.20
C THR A 9 10.18 -7.91 -9.08
N MET A 10 9.04 -7.42 -8.62
CA MET A 10 8.05 -6.78 -9.50
C MET A 10 8.10 -5.25 -9.48
N TRP A 11 8.91 -4.62 -8.61
CA TRP A 11 8.83 -3.18 -8.38
C TRP A 11 9.18 -2.32 -9.60
N GLN A 12 9.91 -2.86 -10.58
CA GLN A 12 10.25 -2.18 -11.85
C GLN A 12 9.45 -2.68 -13.05
N TRP A 13 8.51 -3.61 -12.85
CA TRP A 13 7.79 -4.20 -13.97
C TRP A 13 6.89 -3.17 -14.65
N ASP A 14 7.02 -3.11 -15.96
CA ASP A 14 6.09 -2.43 -16.85
C ASP A 14 4.92 -3.35 -17.22
N TRP A 15 4.10 -2.90 -18.16
CA TRP A 15 2.95 -3.67 -18.59
C TRP A 15 3.35 -4.95 -19.31
N GLU A 16 4.30 -4.87 -20.23
CA GLU A 16 4.74 -5.95 -21.08
C GLU A 16 5.24 -7.13 -20.25
N ARG A 17 5.98 -6.84 -19.17
CA ARG A 17 6.39 -7.87 -18.22
C ARG A 17 5.22 -8.43 -17.41
N TRP A 18 4.28 -7.60 -16.95
CA TRP A 18 3.09 -8.03 -16.22
C TRP A 18 2.18 -8.92 -17.07
N GLU A 19 1.94 -8.57 -18.34
CA GLU A 19 1.14 -9.34 -19.27
C GLU A 19 1.71 -10.74 -19.47
N THR A 20 3.02 -10.83 -19.67
CA THR A 20 3.75 -12.11 -19.75
C THR A 20 3.55 -12.94 -18.48
N GLU A 21 3.60 -12.32 -17.30
CA GLU A 21 3.39 -13.03 -16.03
C GLU A 21 1.96 -13.55 -15.90
N ILE A 22 0.97 -12.73 -16.24
CA ILE A 22 -0.45 -13.10 -16.12
C ILE A 22 -0.79 -14.24 -17.10
N ASP A 23 -0.25 -14.20 -18.31
CA ASP A 23 -0.40 -15.28 -19.29
C ASP A 23 0.25 -16.57 -18.80
N TRP A 24 1.45 -16.47 -18.20
CA TRP A 24 2.09 -17.61 -17.56
C TRP A 24 1.26 -18.15 -16.39
N MET A 25 0.70 -17.28 -15.54
CA MET A 25 -0.19 -17.67 -14.44
C MET A 25 -1.38 -18.47 -14.95
N ALA A 26 -2.04 -18.00 -16.01
CA ALA A 26 -3.16 -18.70 -16.63
C ALA A 26 -2.75 -20.07 -17.17
N LEU A 27 -1.62 -20.16 -17.90
CA LEU A 27 -1.08 -21.43 -18.40
C LEU A 27 -0.72 -22.42 -17.29
N LYS A 28 -0.41 -21.93 -16.08
CA LYS A 28 -0.09 -22.75 -14.91
C LYS A 28 -1.30 -23.01 -14.00
N GLY A 29 -2.50 -22.59 -14.40
CA GLY A 29 -3.73 -22.81 -13.63
C GLY A 29 -3.81 -21.98 -12.34
N ILE A 30 -3.05 -20.88 -12.24
CA ILE A 30 -3.12 -19.96 -11.10
C ILE A 30 -4.36 -19.08 -11.27
N ASN A 31 -5.28 -19.13 -10.29
CA ASN A 31 -6.54 -18.38 -10.34
C ASN A 31 -6.78 -17.44 -9.14
N LEU A 32 -5.84 -17.34 -8.19
CA LEU A 32 -5.97 -16.48 -6.99
C LEU A 32 -4.66 -15.75 -6.61
N PRO A 33 -4.05 -14.92 -7.49
CA PRO A 33 -2.84 -14.16 -7.18
C PRO A 33 -3.13 -12.84 -6.43
N LEU A 34 -2.10 -12.31 -5.76
CA LEU A 34 -2.15 -10.98 -5.14
C LEU A 34 -2.03 -9.89 -6.23
N ALA A 35 -2.84 -8.83 -6.14
CA ALA A 35 -2.80 -7.68 -7.05
C ALA A 35 -2.66 -6.37 -6.25
N PHE A 36 -1.45 -6.11 -5.74
CA PHE A 36 -1.18 -5.03 -4.78
C PHE A 36 -0.64 -3.74 -5.42
N THR A 37 -0.47 -3.71 -6.75
CA THR A 37 0.11 -2.59 -7.49
C THR A 37 -0.73 -1.32 -7.31
N GLY A 38 -0.08 -0.18 -7.09
CA GLY A 38 -0.73 1.14 -7.06
C GLY A 38 -1.58 1.47 -5.83
N GLN A 39 -1.57 0.68 -4.76
CA GLN A 39 -2.40 0.95 -3.57
C GLN A 39 -2.05 2.27 -2.85
N GLU A 40 -0.84 2.80 -3.04
CA GLU A 40 -0.43 4.10 -2.52
C GLU A 40 -1.29 5.26 -3.09
N TYR A 41 -1.82 5.09 -4.31
CA TYR A 41 -2.75 6.04 -4.91
C TYR A 41 -4.06 6.15 -4.10
N VAL A 42 -4.60 4.99 -3.71
CA VAL A 42 -5.83 4.90 -2.91
C VAL A 42 -5.59 5.54 -1.54
N TRP A 43 -4.48 5.22 -0.88
CA TRP A 43 -4.14 5.81 0.41
C TRP A 43 -3.94 7.32 0.35
N ARG A 44 -3.19 7.82 -0.64
CA ARG A 44 -3.04 9.27 -0.84
C ARG A 44 -4.40 9.95 -0.98
N ARG A 45 -5.30 9.40 -1.82
CA ARG A 45 -6.65 9.96 -1.99
C ARG A 45 -7.45 9.97 -0.69
N VAL A 46 -7.45 8.86 0.06
CA VAL A 46 -8.18 8.78 1.33
C VAL A 46 -7.69 9.86 2.30
N TYR A 47 -6.37 9.94 2.51
CA TYR A 47 -5.79 10.85 3.49
C TYR A 47 -5.90 12.33 3.12
N GLN A 48 -5.74 12.66 1.84
CA GLN A 48 -5.89 14.04 1.38
C GLN A 48 -7.34 14.51 1.43
N ARG A 49 -8.29 13.69 0.93
CA ARG A 49 -9.69 14.11 0.78
C ARG A 49 -10.46 14.16 2.09
N HIS A 50 -10.16 13.26 3.03
CA HIS A 50 -10.96 13.10 4.23
C HIS A 50 -10.28 13.64 5.49
N PHE A 51 -8.96 13.85 5.47
CA PHE A 51 -8.21 14.19 6.66
C PHE A 51 -7.23 15.36 6.46
N ASN A 52 -7.14 15.95 5.27
CA ASN A 52 -6.24 17.07 4.95
C ASN A 52 -4.76 16.77 5.24
N VAL A 53 -4.32 15.51 5.09
CA VAL A 53 -2.89 15.18 5.17
C VAL A 53 -2.18 15.76 3.95
N SER A 54 -1.12 16.54 4.18
CA SER A 54 -0.37 17.22 3.14
C SER A 54 0.51 16.27 2.32
N ASP A 55 0.93 16.71 1.12
CA ASP A 55 1.89 15.95 0.30
C ASP A 55 3.24 15.75 1.01
N ALA A 56 3.66 16.74 1.81
CA ALA A 56 4.89 16.64 2.60
C ALA A 56 4.77 15.53 3.66
N GLU A 57 3.64 15.47 4.37
CA GLU A 57 3.38 14.44 5.37
C GLU A 57 3.27 13.04 4.76
N LEU A 58 2.66 12.90 3.58
CA LEU A 58 2.61 11.61 2.87
C LEU A 58 3.98 11.21 2.31
N SER A 59 4.79 12.17 1.88
CA SER A 59 6.16 11.94 1.39
C SER A 59 7.08 11.44 2.51
N GLU A 60 6.83 11.87 3.75
CA GLU A 60 7.51 11.39 4.95
C GLU A 60 6.99 10.04 5.46
N TRP A 61 5.89 9.53 4.89
CA TRP A 61 5.28 8.27 5.30
C TRP A 61 5.54 7.13 4.32
N PHE A 62 5.28 7.35 3.02
CA PHE A 62 5.53 6.33 2.00
C PHE A 62 7.02 5.97 1.90
N SER A 63 7.31 4.68 1.77
CA SER A 63 8.66 4.21 1.45
C SER A 63 8.95 4.34 -0.05
N GLY A 64 10.21 4.13 -0.42
CA GLY A 64 10.62 3.99 -1.81
C GLY A 64 9.99 2.77 -2.51
N PRO A 65 9.92 2.76 -3.86
CA PRO A 65 9.26 1.70 -4.63
C PRO A 65 9.72 0.28 -4.29
N ALA A 66 11.03 0.08 -4.15
CA ALA A 66 11.63 -1.22 -3.84
C ALA A 66 11.29 -1.73 -2.43
N PHE A 67 10.78 -0.88 -1.54
CA PHE A 67 10.52 -1.21 -0.13
C PHE A 67 9.04 -1.30 0.24
N LEU A 68 8.14 -1.16 -0.76
CA LEU A 68 6.70 -1.07 -0.53
C LEU A 68 6.09 -2.31 0.13
N ALA A 69 6.65 -3.50 -0.04
CA ALA A 69 6.14 -4.70 0.65
C ALA A 69 6.15 -4.52 2.17
N TRP A 70 7.27 -4.07 2.74
CA TRP A 70 7.41 -3.86 4.19
C TRP A 70 6.66 -2.63 4.68
N PHE A 71 6.55 -1.61 3.83
CA PHE A 71 5.69 -0.46 4.12
C PHE A 71 4.23 -0.88 4.29
N ARG A 72 3.68 -1.64 3.33
CA ARG A 72 2.28 -2.10 3.34
C ARG A 72 1.97 -3.04 4.49
N MET A 73 2.98 -3.77 4.98
CA MET A 73 2.87 -4.63 6.16
C MET A 73 3.04 -3.85 7.49
N GLY A 74 3.24 -2.52 7.43
CA GLY A 74 3.44 -1.67 8.61
C GLY A 74 4.79 -1.86 9.30
N ASN A 75 5.74 -2.53 8.66
CA ASN A 75 7.07 -2.79 9.24
C ASN A 75 8.00 -1.58 9.15
N LEU A 76 7.89 -0.81 8.07
CA LEU A 76 8.69 0.39 7.85
C LEU A 76 7.87 1.53 7.25
N GLN A 77 8.44 2.72 7.28
CA GLN A 77 7.95 3.95 6.65
C GLN A 77 9.15 4.78 6.20
N LYS A 78 8.93 5.75 5.29
CA LYS A 78 9.92 6.74 4.81
C LYS A 78 11.14 6.21 4.05
N TRP A 79 11.66 5.03 4.40
CA TRP A 79 12.92 4.49 3.88
C TRP A 79 12.93 4.39 2.36
N GLY A 80 13.97 4.94 1.72
CA GLY A 80 14.11 4.97 0.26
C GLY A 80 13.13 5.90 -0.47
N GLY A 81 12.31 6.66 0.26
CA GLY A 81 11.43 7.69 -0.30
C GLY A 81 12.16 9.02 -0.60
N PRO A 82 11.41 10.07 -1.00
CA PRO A 82 9.95 10.10 -1.15
C PRO A 82 9.48 9.37 -2.42
N LEU A 83 8.23 8.90 -2.42
CA LEU A 83 7.63 8.23 -3.56
C LEU A 83 7.07 9.26 -4.57
N PRO A 84 7.62 9.39 -5.80
CA PRO A 84 7.20 10.43 -6.73
C PRO A 84 5.71 10.32 -7.11
N GLN A 85 5.02 11.47 -7.24
CA GLN A 85 3.60 11.49 -7.64
C GLN A 85 3.37 10.78 -8.97
N ARG A 86 4.24 11.01 -9.96
CA ARG A 86 4.19 10.34 -11.26
C ARG A 86 4.21 8.82 -11.13
N TRP A 87 5.07 8.27 -10.28
CA TRP A 87 5.15 6.83 -10.02
C TRP A 87 3.82 6.30 -9.47
N ILE A 88 3.23 6.99 -8.51
CA ILE A 88 1.95 6.59 -7.90
C ILE A 88 0.82 6.57 -8.94
N ASP A 89 0.76 7.58 -9.81
CA ASP A 89 -0.22 7.63 -10.89
C ASP A 89 0.00 6.55 -11.97
N ASP A 90 1.26 6.29 -12.32
CA ASP A 90 1.66 5.25 -13.26
C ASP A 90 1.29 3.85 -12.72
N GLN A 91 1.60 3.56 -11.46
CA GLN A 91 1.27 2.29 -10.82
C GLN A 91 -0.25 2.07 -10.71
N HIS A 92 -1.03 3.12 -10.44
CA HIS A 92 -2.50 3.02 -10.47
C HIS A 92 -3.05 2.72 -11.87
N ARG A 93 -2.48 3.34 -12.93
CA ARG A 93 -2.85 3.00 -14.31
C ARG A 93 -2.48 1.55 -14.65
N LEU A 94 -1.29 1.12 -14.26
CA LEU A 94 -0.81 -0.25 -14.47
C LEU A 94 -1.73 -1.27 -13.80
N GLN A 95 -2.11 -1.04 -12.53
CA GLN A 95 -3.02 -1.91 -11.79
C GLN A 95 -4.35 -2.13 -12.50
N LYS A 96 -4.93 -1.08 -13.10
CA LYS A 96 -6.18 -1.23 -13.86
C LYS A 96 -6.03 -2.18 -15.05
N ARG A 97 -4.90 -2.15 -15.75
CA ARG A 97 -4.60 -3.08 -16.85
C ARG A 97 -4.39 -4.51 -16.33
N ILE A 98 -3.67 -4.66 -15.22
CA ILE A 98 -3.44 -5.97 -14.56
C ILE A 98 -4.77 -6.62 -14.20
N LEU A 99 -5.66 -5.88 -13.52
CA LEU A 99 -6.97 -6.37 -13.11
C LEU A 99 -7.84 -6.75 -14.31
N GLN A 100 -7.88 -5.93 -15.35
CA GLN A 100 -8.62 -6.23 -16.58
C GLN A 100 -8.15 -7.55 -17.22
N ARG A 101 -6.83 -7.76 -17.34
CA ARG A 101 -6.29 -8.99 -17.94
C ARG A 101 -6.55 -10.21 -17.06
N MET A 102 -6.32 -10.12 -15.75
CA MET A 102 -6.61 -11.21 -14.81
C MET A 102 -8.08 -11.63 -14.91
N LEU A 103 -9.01 -10.68 -14.82
CA LEU A 103 -10.45 -10.97 -14.91
C LEU A 103 -10.84 -11.56 -16.27
N SER A 104 -10.25 -11.09 -17.38
CA SER A 104 -10.51 -11.64 -18.72
C SER A 104 -10.10 -13.11 -18.88
N LEU A 105 -9.19 -13.59 -18.03
CA LEU A 105 -8.72 -14.97 -18.01
C LEU A 105 -9.36 -15.81 -16.89
N GLY A 106 -10.38 -15.28 -16.19
CA GLY A 106 -11.03 -15.96 -15.07
C GLY A 106 -10.17 -16.04 -13.79
N ILE A 107 -9.11 -15.24 -13.70
CA ILE A 107 -8.26 -15.13 -12.51
C ILE A 107 -8.91 -14.15 -11.53
N THR A 108 -9.06 -14.55 -10.26
CA THR A 108 -9.60 -13.73 -9.18
C THR A 108 -8.45 -13.00 -8.45
N PRO A 109 -8.25 -11.69 -8.65
CA PRO A 109 -7.20 -10.96 -7.97
C PRO A 109 -7.54 -10.71 -6.49
N VAL A 110 -6.57 -10.93 -5.60
CA VAL A 110 -6.68 -10.53 -4.19
C VAL A 110 -6.22 -9.09 -4.02
N LEU A 111 -7.15 -8.21 -3.65
CA LEU A 111 -6.91 -6.80 -3.41
C LEU A 111 -6.51 -6.53 -1.94
N PRO A 112 -5.77 -5.44 -1.66
CA PRO A 112 -5.42 -5.05 -0.30
C PRO A 112 -6.64 -4.54 0.47
N ALA A 113 -6.50 -4.46 1.79
CA ALA A 113 -7.46 -3.85 2.71
C ALA A 113 -6.73 -3.11 3.84
N PHE A 114 -7.46 -2.32 4.62
CA PHE A 114 -6.90 -1.61 5.76
C PHE A 114 -6.53 -2.56 6.91
N ALA A 115 -5.32 -2.40 7.46
CA ALA A 115 -4.77 -3.22 8.54
C ALA A 115 -4.31 -2.39 9.76
N GLY A 116 -4.78 -1.15 9.90
CA GLY A 116 -4.53 -0.32 11.08
C GLY A 116 -3.34 0.63 11.03
N HIS A 117 -2.34 0.40 10.18
CA HIS A 117 -1.19 1.30 10.08
C HIS A 117 -1.56 2.61 9.37
N VAL A 118 -1.18 3.75 9.93
CA VAL A 118 -1.58 5.09 9.48
C VAL A 118 -0.40 6.06 9.46
N PRO A 119 -0.49 7.19 8.71
CA PRO A 119 0.50 8.26 8.78
C PRO A 119 0.54 8.91 10.17
N GLN A 120 1.73 9.31 10.61
CA GLN A 120 1.90 10.05 11.86
C GLN A 120 1.09 11.36 11.89
N ALA A 121 0.85 11.98 10.73
CA ALA A 121 0.02 13.18 10.64
C ALA A 121 -1.37 13.02 11.28
N LEU A 122 -1.96 11.82 11.24
CA LEU A 122 -3.28 11.60 11.83
C LEU A 122 -3.30 11.81 13.33
N THR A 123 -2.22 11.53 14.06
CA THR A 123 -2.20 11.74 15.52
C THR A 123 -2.29 13.22 15.90
N ARG A 124 -1.89 14.11 14.98
CA ARG A 124 -2.01 15.56 15.14
C ARG A 124 -3.36 16.07 14.65
N LEU A 125 -3.86 15.51 13.55
CA LEU A 125 -5.11 15.93 12.90
C LEU A 125 -6.36 15.41 13.62
N LEU A 126 -6.25 14.26 14.29
CA LEU A 126 -7.33 13.57 15.00
C LEU A 126 -6.84 13.14 16.39
N PRO A 127 -6.59 14.09 17.32
CA PRO A 127 -5.98 13.79 18.61
C PRO A 127 -6.85 12.93 19.55
N ASP A 128 -8.16 12.87 19.31
CA ASP A 128 -9.10 12.08 20.12
C ASP A 128 -9.09 10.59 19.77
N ALA A 129 -8.52 10.20 18.62
CA ALA A 129 -8.41 8.80 18.23
C ALA A 129 -7.30 8.09 19.03
N LYS A 130 -7.48 6.79 19.24
CA LYS A 130 -6.54 5.97 20.00
C LYS A 130 -5.47 5.37 19.11
N TYR A 131 -4.21 5.69 19.39
CA TYR A 131 -3.06 5.19 18.63
C TYR A 131 -2.10 4.40 19.51
N SER A 132 -1.43 3.43 18.89
CA SER A 132 -0.25 2.77 19.42
C SER A 132 0.92 2.94 18.46
N ARG A 133 2.13 2.69 18.93
CA ARG A 133 3.34 2.66 18.09
C ARG A 133 4.01 1.32 18.22
N VAL A 134 4.44 0.78 17.09
CA VAL A 134 5.29 -0.41 17.10
C VAL A 134 6.66 0.00 17.64
N ALA A 135 7.22 -0.85 18.50
CA ALA A 135 8.57 -0.67 19.01
C ALA A 135 9.56 -0.67 17.84
N ALA A 136 10.60 0.17 17.93
CA ALA A 136 11.66 0.16 16.94
C ALA A 136 12.45 -1.16 16.97
N GLY A 137 13.21 -1.45 15.90
CA GLY A 137 14.08 -2.62 15.82
C GLY A 137 13.69 -3.65 14.76
N TRP A 138 12.59 -3.46 14.02
CA TRP A 138 12.35 -4.27 12.83
C TRP A 138 13.52 -4.11 11.85
N GLY A 139 14.16 -5.22 11.48
CA GLY A 139 15.37 -5.20 10.64
C GLY A 139 16.57 -4.46 11.24
N GLY A 140 16.60 -4.25 12.57
CA GLY A 140 17.66 -3.47 13.24
C GLY A 140 17.62 -1.96 12.95
N MET A 141 16.53 -1.45 12.37
CA MET A 141 16.40 -0.05 12.00
C MET A 141 15.97 0.82 13.19
N ASN A 142 16.36 2.10 13.15
CA ASN A 142 15.98 3.08 14.17
C ASN A 142 14.51 3.53 14.03
N SER A 143 13.99 4.21 15.06
CA SER A 143 12.59 4.63 15.15
C SER A 143 12.12 5.53 14.00
N THR A 144 13.02 6.24 13.33
CA THR A 144 12.70 7.07 12.15
C THR A 144 12.01 6.27 11.05
N TYR A 145 12.42 5.01 10.87
CA TYR A 145 11.96 4.18 9.75
C TYR A 145 11.00 3.07 10.15
N VAL A 146 10.88 2.68 11.42
CA VAL A 146 10.09 1.48 11.81
C VAL A 146 9.11 1.68 12.96
N SER A 147 9.10 2.84 13.62
CA SER A 147 8.13 3.13 14.69
C SER A 147 6.79 3.62 14.11
N THR A 148 6.18 2.75 13.31
CA THR A 148 4.91 3.00 12.61
C THR A 148 3.76 3.17 13.59
N VAL A 149 2.82 4.03 13.24
CA VAL A 149 1.62 4.33 14.04
C VAL A 149 0.50 3.39 13.64
N PHE A 150 -0.13 2.75 14.61
CA PHE A 150 -1.32 1.93 14.43
C PHE A 150 -2.51 2.55 15.15
N LEU A 151 -3.66 2.53 14.48
CA LEU A 151 -4.94 2.90 15.08
C LEU A 151 -5.50 1.72 15.87
N ASP A 152 -6.06 1.99 17.05
CA ASP A 152 -6.71 0.98 17.89
C ASP A 152 -7.88 0.34 17.13
N VAL A 153 -7.94 -0.99 17.14
CA VAL A 153 -8.97 -1.76 16.42
C VAL A 153 -10.39 -1.51 16.94
N ASN A 154 -10.53 -1.02 18.18
CA ASN A 154 -11.80 -0.66 18.79
C ASN A 154 -12.17 0.82 18.58
N ASP A 155 -11.27 1.61 18.00
CA ASP A 155 -11.59 2.99 17.63
C ASP A 155 -12.56 3.01 16.44
N LYS A 156 -13.58 3.87 16.50
CA LYS A 156 -14.55 4.04 15.41
C LYS A 156 -13.84 4.39 14.09
N LEU A 157 -12.79 5.20 14.16
CA LEU A 157 -12.00 5.59 13.00
C LEU A 157 -11.41 4.39 12.25
N TYR A 158 -11.15 3.26 12.94
CA TYR A 158 -10.59 2.07 12.32
C TYR A 158 -11.54 1.49 11.25
N GLN A 159 -12.81 1.38 11.61
CA GLN A 159 -13.84 0.92 10.68
C GLN A 159 -14.10 1.94 9.57
N ASP A 160 -14.10 3.22 9.90
CA ASP A 160 -14.36 4.29 8.94
C ASP A 160 -13.24 4.39 7.88
N LEU A 161 -11.97 4.30 8.30
CA LEU A 161 -10.83 4.21 7.36
C LEU A 161 -10.90 2.98 6.47
N GLY A 162 -11.24 1.81 7.05
CA GLY A 162 -11.43 0.59 6.27
C GLY A 162 -12.49 0.75 5.18
N ARG A 163 -13.65 1.34 5.52
CA ARG A 163 -14.72 1.63 4.55
C ARG A 163 -14.30 2.65 3.50
N LEU A 164 -13.61 3.72 3.90
CA LEU A 164 -13.13 4.75 2.97
C LEU A 164 -12.13 4.18 1.97
N PHE A 165 -11.23 3.30 2.43
CA PHE A 165 -10.28 2.63 1.55
C PHE A 165 -11.01 1.80 0.49
N ILE A 166 -11.92 0.91 0.90
CA ILE A 166 -12.67 0.04 -0.03
C ILE A 166 -13.52 0.85 -1.03
N LYS A 167 -14.14 1.95 -0.59
CA LYS A 167 -14.92 2.83 -1.49
C LYS A 167 -14.07 3.62 -2.50
N THR A 168 -12.76 3.72 -2.27
CA THR A 168 -11.84 4.52 -3.09
C THR A 168 -11.10 3.67 -4.14
N ILE A 169 -11.02 2.34 -3.96
CA ILE A 169 -10.51 1.38 -4.94
C ILE A 169 -11.33 1.47 -6.23
#